data_AF-A0A8T0SLE6-F1
#
_entry.id   AF-A0A8T0SLE6-F1
#
_cell.length_a   1.000
_cell.length_b   1.000
_cell.length_c   1.000
_cell.angle_alpha   90.00
_cell.angle_beta   90.00
_cell.angle_gamma   90.00
#
_symmetry.space_group_name_H-M   'P 1'
#
loop_
_entity.id
_entity.type
_entity.pdbx_description
1 polymer ?
#
loop_
_entity_poly.entity_id
_entity_poly.type
_entity_poly.pdbx_seq_one_letter_code
_entity_poly.pdbx_strand_id
1 'polypeptide(L)'
;MDEALKLFEVRFKKLSTLFHWWRTLKNQPKWCAYVAQLEKEKQQSQVPIPVDDDIGSERPMGRDLTKAQRNGKRKAEEITEGLAILGENINKIVALTQERKQATGAHLEISRMKLKTAEKEKEANMLLVYNSTLQQDISQMIEESKARRDKNLVMMEKKLFSNNDEV
;
A
#
# COMPACT_ATOMS: atom_id res chain seq x y z
N MET A 1 -43.25 -1.70 -37.02
CA MET A 1 -42.52 -0.89 -36.02
C MET A 1 -43.46 -0.06 -35.14
N ASP A 2 -44.62 0.40 -35.63
CA ASP A 2 -45.57 1.16 -34.81
C ASP A 2 -46.16 0.37 -33.63
N GLU A 3 -46.28 -0.95 -33.76
CA GLU A 3 -46.77 -1.83 -32.70
C GLU A 3 -45.75 -2.01 -31.56
N ALA A 4 -44.46 -2.12 -31.90
CA ALA A 4 -43.37 -2.17 -30.92
C ALA A 4 -43.22 -0.85 -30.15
N LEU A 5 -43.55 0.28 -30.79
CA LEU A 5 -43.49 1.60 -30.18
C LEU A 5 -44.62 1.84 -29.17
N LYS A 6 -45.84 1.33 -29.44
CA LYS A 6 -46.96 1.38 -28.49
C LYS A 6 -46.62 0.63 -27.19
N LEU A 7 -45.97 -0.53 -27.29
CA LEU A 7 -45.52 -1.29 -26.11
C LEU A 7 -44.47 -0.54 -25.29
N PHE A 8 -43.61 0.24 -25.94
CA PHE A 8 -42.56 1.01 -25.28
C PHE A 8 -43.12 2.23 -24.52
N GLU A 9 -44.10 2.94 -25.09
CA GLU A 9 -44.79 4.06 -24.42
C GLU A 9 -45.54 3.64 -23.16
N VAL A 10 -46.24 2.50 -23.20
CA VAL A 10 -46.96 1.94 -22.03
C VAL A 10 -45.99 1.66 -20.88
N ARG A 11 -44.78 1.18 -21.19
CA ARG A 11 -43.80 0.76 -20.18
C ARG A 11 -43.00 1.93 -19.59
N PHE A 12 -42.67 2.94 -20.39
CA PHE A 12 -41.72 3.99 -19.98
C PHE A 12 -42.33 5.38 -19.81
N LYS A 13 -43.63 5.59 -20.08
CA LYS A 13 -44.44 6.80 -19.81
C LYS A 13 -43.86 8.15 -20.27
N LYS A 14 -42.76 8.17 -21.02
CA LYS A 14 -42.16 9.36 -21.66
C LYS A 14 -41.71 8.97 -23.06
N LEU A 15 -42.01 9.84 -24.02
CA LEU A 15 -41.46 9.77 -25.37
C LEU A 15 -39.95 9.97 -25.28
N SER A 16 -39.22 8.88 -25.39
CA SER A 16 -37.75 8.88 -25.31
C SER A 16 -37.15 9.77 -26.40
N THR A 17 -36.00 10.38 -26.13
CA THR A 17 -35.20 11.14 -27.11
C THR A 17 -34.94 10.34 -28.39
N LEU A 18 -34.92 9.01 -28.27
CA LEU A 18 -34.84 8.06 -29.38
C LEU A 18 -35.98 8.22 -30.39
N PHE A 19 -37.21 8.51 -29.93
CA PHE A 19 -38.36 8.79 -30.79
C PHE A 19 -38.15 10.06 -31.62
N HIS A 20 -37.60 11.11 -31.00
CA HIS A 20 -37.29 12.35 -31.69
C HIS A 20 -36.23 12.14 -32.77
N TRP A 21 -35.15 11.43 -32.45
CA TRP A 21 -34.12 11.07 -33.43
C TRP A 21 -34.65 10.22 -34.57
N TRP A 22 -35.48 9.21 -34.28
CA TRP A 22 -36.11 8.38 -35.31
C TRP A 22 -37.02 9.19 -36.24
N ARG A 23 -37.88 10.06 -35.69
CA ARG A 23 -38.78 10.91 -36.49
C ARG A 23 -38.01 11.84 -37.42
N THR A 24 -36.86 12.33 -36.98
CA THR A 24 -35.96 13.20 -37.77
C THR A 24 -35.18 12.41 -38.83
N LEU A 25 -34.75 11.19 -38.54
CA LEU A 25 -33.89 10.39 -39.43
C LEU A 25 -34.67 9.55 -40.46
N LYS A 26 -35.89 9.09 -40.14
CA LYS A 26 -36.63 8.13 -40.98
C LYS A 26 -36.94 8.63 -42.40
N ASN A 27 -37.05 9.94 -42.57
CA ASN A 27 -37.35 10.58 -43.86
C ASN A 27 -36.10 11.18 -44.52
N GLN A 28 -34.90 11.03 -43.93
CA GLN A 28 -33.70 11.56 -44.54
C GLN A 28 -33.33 10.77 -45.81
N PRO A 29 -33.00 11.45 -46.93
CA PRO A 29 -32.75 10.78 -48.21
C PRO A 29 -31.65 9.71 -48.13
N LYS A 30 -30.60 9.98 -47.35
CA LYS A 30 -29.49 9.05 -47.12
C LYS A 30 -29.94 7.77 -46.41
N TRP A 31 -30.82 7.92 -45.41
CA TRP A 31 -31.35 6.78 -44.66
C TRP A 31 -32.30 5.94 -45.51
N CYS A 32 -33.20 6.58 -46.26
CA CYS A 32 -34.10 5.88 -47.18
C CYS A 32 -33.33 5.11 -48.27
N ALA A 33 -32.29 5.72 -48.84
CA ALA A 33 -31.42 5.07 -49.83
C ALA A 33 -30.71 3.84 -49.24
N TYR A 34 -30.19 3.96 -48.02
CA TYR A 34 -29.54 2.86 -47.31
C TYR A 34 -30.51 1.70 -47.02
N VAL A 35 -31.72 1.99 -46.52
CA VAL A 35 -32.74 0.98 -46.28
C VAL A 35 -33.16 0.29 -47.59
N ALA A 36 -33.35 1.05 -48.68
CA ALA A 36 -33.66 0.49 -49.98
C ALA A 36 -32.52 -0.40 -50.53
N GLN A 37 -31.26 -0.06 -50.24
CA GLN A 37 -30.11 -0.89 -50.60
C GLN A 37 -30.12 -2.20 -49.80
N LEU A 38 -30.35 -2.15 -48.49
CA LEU A 38 -30.47 -3.34 -47.64
C LEU A 38 -31.62 -4.26 -48.09
N GLU A 39 -32.77 -3.69 -48.48
CA GLU A 39 -33.90 -4.48 -49.01
C GLU A 39 -33.55 -5.13 -50.35
N LYS A 40 -32.84 -4.41 -51.23
CA LYS A 40 -32.34 -4.98 -52.49
C LYS A 40 -31.32 -6.10 -52.26
N GLU A 41 -30.39 -5.94 -51.32
CA GLU A 41 -29.41 -6.98 -50.95
C GLU A 41 -30.11 -8.21 -50.35
N LYS A 42 -31.15 -8.01 -49.54
CA LYS A 42 -31.96 -9.11 -49.00
C LYS A 42 -32.73 -9.87 -50.09
N GLN A 43 -33.20 -9.17 -51.11
CA GLN A 43 -33.84 -9.79 -52.28
C GLN A 43 -32.82 -10.46 -53.22
N GLN A 44 -31.61 -9.91 -53.36
CA GLN A 44 -30.51 -10.51 -54.11
C GLN A 44 -29.94 -11.77 -53.45
N SER A 45 -29.93 -11.83 -52.12
CA SER A 45 -29.53 -13.04 -51.37
C SER A 45 -30.49 -14.23 -51.55
N GLN A 46 -31.66 -14.03 -52.19
CA GLN A 46 -32.59 -15.12 -52.52
C GLN A 46 -32.35 -15.74 -53.91
N VAL A 47 -31.37 -15.25 -54.66
CA VAL A 47 -30.92 -15.90 -55.90
C VAL A 47 -29.96 -17.04 -55.54
N PRO A 48 -30.22 -18.31 -55.90
CA PRO A 48 -29.26 -19.38 -55.71
C PRO A 48 -28.01 -19.10 -56.57
N ILE A 49 -26.90 -18.78 -55.91
CA ILE A 49 -25.59 -18.67 -56.57
C ILE A 49 -25.08 -20.11 -56.79
N PRO A 50 -24.67 -20.50 -58.00
CA PRO A 50 -23.99 -21.78 -58.21
C PRO A 50 -22.68 -21.77 -57.42
N VAL A 51 -22.57 -22.67 -56.45
CA VAL A 51 -21.34 -22.89 -55.68
C VAL A 51 -20.41 -23.70 -56.55
N ASP A 52 -19.34 -23.08 -57.03
CA ASP A 52 -18.18 -23.79 -57.54
C ASP A 52 -17.28 -24.08 -56.33
N ASP A 53 -17.21 -25.34 -55.93
CA ASP A 53 -16.41 -25.82 -54.80
C ASP A 53 -14.92 -25.81 -55.20
N ASP A 54 -14.26 -24.66 -55.07
CA ASP A 54 -12.79 -24.58 -55.11
C ASP A 54 -12.21 -24.98 -53.74
N ILE A 55 -11.91 -26.27 -53.63
CA ILE A 55 -11.29 -26.95 -52.49
C ILE A 55 -9.79 -26.62 -52.48
N GLY A 56 -9.29 -25.92 -51.45
CA GLY A 56 -7.88 -26.10 -51.07
C GLY A 56 -7.12 -24.92 -50.45
N SER A 57 -7.69 -23.73 -50.24
CA SER A 57 -7.00 -22.66 -49.51
C SER A 57 -7.51 -22.54 -48.07
N GLU A 58 -6.69 -22.96 -47.10
CA GLU A 58 -6.92 -22.63 -45.68
C GLU A 58 -7.06 -21.12 -45.56
N ARG A 59 -8.24 -20.65 -45.13
CA ARG A 59 -8.50 -19.23 -44.93
C ARG A 59 -7.50 -18.71 -43.88
N PRO A 60 -6.77 -17.61 -44.15
CA PRO A 60 -5.80 -17.08 -43.20
C PRO A 60 -6.46 -16.75 -41.86
N MET A 61 -5.69 -16.94 -40.78
CA MET A 61 -6.14 -16.80 -39.41
C MET A 61 -6.95 -15.51 -39.21
N GLY A 62 -8.20 -15.67 -38.79
CA GLY A 62 -9.15 -14.56 -38.64
C GLY A 62 -8.63 -13.45 -37.74
N ARG A 63 -9.05 -12.21 -38.04
CA ARG A 63 -8.66 -10.96 -37.37
C ARG A 63 -8.72 -11.02 -35.84
N ASP A 64 -9.69 -11.75 -35.28
CA ASP A 64 -9.92 -11.83 -33.84
C ASP A 64 -8.90 -12.75 -33.15
N LEU A 65 -8.51 -13.85 -33.80
CA LEU A 65 -7.46 -14.75 -33.31
C LEU A 65 -6.08 -14.08 -33.39
N THR A 66 -5.79 -13.34 -34.47
CA THR A 66 -4.55 -12.57 -34.61
C THR A 66 -4.45 -11.44 -33.59
N LYS A 67 -5.56 -10.75 -33.28
CA LYS A 67 -5.61 -9.77 -32.18
C LYS A 67 -5.42 -10.42 -30.81
N ALA A 68 -6.01 -11.60 -30.57
CA ALA A 68 -5.87 -12.33 -29.31
C ALA A 68 -4.41 -12.78 -29.08
N GLN A 69 -3.74 -13.35 -30.08
CA GLN A 69 -2.31 -13.71 -29.98
C GLN A 69 -1.43 -12.48 -29.71
N ARG A 70 -1.65 -11.38 -30.45
CA ARG A 70 -0.86 -10.15 -30.29
C ARG A 70 -1.04 -9.49 -28.93
N ASN A 71 -2.27 -9.49 -28.39
CA ASN A 71 -2.57 -8.88 -27.10
C ASN A 71 -2.22 -9.77 -25.91
N GLY A 72 -2.31 -11.10 -26.05
CA GLY A 72 -2.02 -12.04 -24.97
C GLY A 72 -0.52 -12.10 -24.62
N LYS A 73 0.36 -12.11 -25.62
CA LYS A 73 1.81 -12.28 -25.40
C LYS A 73 2.45 -11.09 -24.69
N ARG A 74 2.17 -9.86 -25.14
CA ARG A 74 2.72 -8.64 -24.50
C ARG A 74 2.20 -8.42 -23.09
N LYS A 75 0.93 -8.71 -22.82
CA LYS A 75 0.35 -8.60 -21.48
C LYS A 75 0.97 -9.58 -20.50
N ALA A 76 1.26 -10.82 -20.93
CA ALA A 76 1.89 -11.80 -20.06
C ALA A 76 3.33 -11.39 -19.70
N GLU A 77 4.12 -10.93 -20.67
CA GLU A 77 5.49 -10.44 -20.46
C GLU A 77 5.52 -9.21 -19.52
N GLU A 78 4.64 -8.23 -19.74
CA GLU A 78 4.49 -7.04 -18.89
C GLU A 78 4.09 -7.38 -17.45
N ILE A 79 3.19 -8.35 -17.26
CA ILE A 79 2.81 -8.84 -15.93
C ILE A 79 4.00 -9.53 -15.25
N THR A 80 4.75 -10.38 -15.97
CA THR A 80 5.91 -11.07 -15.38
C THR A 80 7.03 -10.10 -15.01
N GLU A 81 7.28 -9.08 -15.82
CA GLU A 81 8.26 -8.03 -15.53
C GLU A 81 7.81 -7.19 -14.34
N GLY A 82 6.53 -6.79 -14.29
CA GLY A 82 5.95 -6.07 -13.15
C GLY A 82 6.03 -6.87 -11.85
N LEU A 83 5.80 -8.18 -11.89
CA LEU A 83 5.96 -9.07 -10.74
C LEU A 83 7.42 -9.19 -10.29
N ALA A 84 8.37 -9.26 -11.22
CA ALA A 84 9.79 -9.30 -10.90
C ALA A 84 10.25 -8.00 -10.21
N ILE A 85 9.86 -6.83 -10.74
CA ILE A 85 10.15 -5.52 -10.15
C ILE A 85 9.51 -5.40 -8.76
N LEU A 86 8.26 -5.86 -8.61
CA LEU A 86 7.58 -5.86 -7.31
C LEU A 86 8.30 -6.74 -6.29
N GLY A 87 8.74 -7.93 -6.68
CA GLY A 87 9.53 -8.82 -5.83
C GLY A 87 10.84 -8.18 -5.38
N GLU A 88 11.56 -7.52 -6.28
CA GLU A 88 12.80 -6.81 -5.94
C GLU A 88 12.55 -5.66 -4.96
N ASN A 89 11.47 -4.89 -5.16
CA ASN A 89 11.08 -3.80 -4.27
C ASN A 89 10.68 -4.32 -2.88
N ILE A 90 9.94 -5.43 -2.80
CA ILE A 90 9.60 -6.08 -1.53
C ILE A 90 10.88 -6.51 -0.79
N ASN A 91 11.81 -7.15 -1.49
CA ASN A 91 13.08 -7.57 -0.89
C ASN A 91 13.88 -6.38 -0.35
N LYS A 92 13.95 -5.26 -1.08
CA LYS A 92 14.58 -4.01 -0.62
C LYS A 92 13.91 -3.47 0.65
N ILE A 93 12.58 -3.45 0.71
CA ILE A 93 11.83 -2.99 1.89
C ILE A 93 12.10 -3.90 3.09
N VAL A 94 12.12 -5.21 2.91
CA VAL A 94 12.42 -6.18 3.97
C VAL A 94 13.83 -5.98 4.51
N ALA A 95 14.83 -5.85 3.62
CA ALA A 95 16.21 -5.60 4.01
C ALA A 95 16.36 -4.31 4.82
N LEU A 96 15.83 -3.18 4.31
CA LEU A 96 15.86 -1.89 5.00
C LEU A 96 15.15 -1.93 6.37
N THR A 97 14.04 -2.66 6.45
CA THR A 97 13.30 -2.81 7.72
C THR A 97 14.11 -3.60 8.74
N GLN A 98 14.80 -4.66 8.30
CA GLN A 98 15.65 -5.46 9.18
C GLN A 98 16.86 -4.67 9.67
N GLU A 99 17.54 -3.94 8.79
CA GLU A 99 18.65 -3.05 9.16
C GLU A 99 18.21 -1.99 10.18
N ARG A 100 17.05 -1.35 9.95
CA ARG A 100 16.49 -0.37 10.90
C ARG A 100 16.20 -1.01 12.27
N LYS A 101 15.60 -2.20 12.31
CA LYS A 101 15.36 -2.92 13.57
C LYS A 101 16.66 -3.20 14.32
N GLN A 102 17.70 -3.65 13.61
CA GLN A 102 19.02 -3.91 14.21
C GLN A 102 19.67 -2.62 14.73
N ALA A 103 19.64 -1.55 13.94
CA ALA A 103 20.19 -0.25 14.32
C ALA A 103 19.46 0.34 15.55
N THR A 104 18.13 0.28 15.59
CA THR A 104 17.34 0.70 16.75
C THR A 104 17.66 -0.16 17.98
N GLY A 105 17.80 -1.47 17.80
CA GLY A 105 18.19 -2.39 18.88
C GLY A 105 19.57 -2.04 19.45
N ALA A 106 20.56 -1.83 18.60
CA ALA A 106 21.91 -1.40 19.01
C ALA A 106 21.88 -0.05 19.73
N HIS A 107 21.11 0.92 19.24
CA HIS A 107 20.98 2.23 19.88
C HIS A 107 20.33 2.16 21.28
N LEU A 108 19.30 1.31 21.43
CA LEU A 108 18.68 1.05 22.73
C LEU A 108 19.68 0.43 23.70
N GLU A 109 20.49 -0.54 23.24
CA GLU A 109 21.47 -1.19 24.08
C GLU A 109 22.59 -0.23 24.50
N ILE A 110 23.09 0.60 23.59
CA ILE A 110 24.06 1.66 23.90
C ILE A 110 23.47 2.62 24.94
N SER A 111 22.19 2.99 24.81
CA SER A 111 21.53 3.89 25.75
C SER A 111 21.40 3.28 27.14
N ARG A 112 21.04 1.99 27.22
CA ARG A 112 20.99 1.23 28.49
C ARG A 112 22.37 1.14 29.14
N MET A 113 23.40 0.84 28.37
CA MET A 113 24.77 0.78 28.87
C MET A 113 25.24 2.13 29.39
N LYS A 114 24.94 3.23 28.69
CA LYS A 114 25.23 4.59 29.16
C LYS A 114 24.52 4.92 30.47
N LEU A 115 23.24 4.56 30.60
CA LEU A 115 22.49 4.75 31.84
C LEU A 115 23.15 4.00 33.00
N LYS A 116 23.47 2.72 32.81
CA LYS A 116 24.13 1.90 33.83
C LYS A 116 25.50 2.44 34.23
N THR A 117 26.27 2.95 33.26
CA THR A 117 27.55 3.62 33.54
C THR A 117 27.36 4.89 34.37
N ALA A 118 26.39 5.74 34.02
CA ALA A 118 26.11 6.97 34.76
C ALA A 118 25.59 6.69 36.18
N GLU A 119 24.79 5.63 36.37
CA GLU A 119 24.36 5.18 37.70
C GLU A 119 25.53 4.75 38.57
N LYS A 120 26.43 3.92 38.04
CA LYS A 120 27.65 3.48 38.74
C LYS A 120 28.60 4.64 39.04
N GLU A 121 28.74 5.59 38.12
CA GLU A 121 29.55 6.79 38.32
C GLU A 121 28.96 7.66 39.44
N LYS A 122 27.65 7.86 39.45
CA LYS A 122 26.94 8.57 40.53
C LYS A 122 27.14 7.86 41.88
N GLU A 123 27.06 6.54 41.92
CA GLU A 123 27.29 5.75 43.13
C GLU A 123 28.74 5.88 43.62
N ALA A 124 29.72 5.74 42.74
CA ALA A 124 31.14 5.94 43.06
C ALA A 124 31.40 7.36 43.60
N ASN A 125 30.82 8.38 42.98
CA ASN A 125 30.93 9.76 43.45
C ASN A 125 30.29 9.94 44.84
N MET A 126 29.14 9.31 45.11
CA MET A 126 28.55 9.33 46.45
C MET A 126 29.44 8.64 47.48
N LEU A 127 30.08 7.51 47.15
CA LEU A 127 31.05 6.84 48.04
C LEU A 127 32.25 7.72 48.35
N LEU A 128 32.79 8.43 47.35
CA LEU A 128 33.88 9.38 47.55
C LEU A 128 33.48 10.54 48.48
N VAL A 129 32.30 11.14 48.26
CA VAL A 129 31.78 12.21 49.12
C VAL A 129 31.51 11.71 50.53
N TYR A 130 30.95 10.51 50.67
CA TYR A 130 30.69 9.87 51.97
C TYR A 130 31.98 9.67 52.76
N ASN A 131 33.01 9.07 52.15
CA ASN A 131 34.32 8.88 52.77
C ASN A 131 34.98 10.21 53.16
N SER A 132 34.93 11.22 52.28
CA SER A 132 35.47 12.56 52.56
C SER A 132 34.74 13.21 53.75
N THR A 133 33.41 13.12 53.78
CA THR A 133 32.59 13.66 54.88
C THR A 133 32.91 12.96 56.19
N LEU A 134 33.11 11.63 56.17
CA LEU A 134 33.50 10.84 57.34
C LEU A 134 34.86 11.27 57.91
N GLN A 135 35.83 11.55 57.04
CA GLN A 135 37.21 11.92 57.42
C GLN A 135 37.39 13.40 57.80
N GLN A 136 36.40 14.24 57.53
CA GLN A 136 36.45 15.67 57.83
C GLN A 136 36.59 15.94 59.34
N ASP A 137 37.50 16.83 59.73
CA ASP A 137 37.64 17.27 61.12
C ASP A 137 36.41 18.04 61.59
N ILE A 138 35.82 17.57 62.69
CA ILE A 138 34.60 18.10 63.31
C ILE A 138 34.87 18.90 64.58
N SER A 139 36.14 19.04 65.00
CA SER A 139 36.53 19.63 66.28
C SER A 139 36.10 21.10 66.41
N GLN A 140 36.08 21.84 65.30
CA GLN A 140 35.70 23.26 65.23
C GLN A 140 34.23 23.48 64.81
N MET A 141 33.45 22.41 64.60
CA MET A 141 32.06 22.53 64.15
C MET A 141 31.11 22.79 65.32
N ILE A 142 30.15 23.71 65.14
CA ILE A 142 29.03 23.91 66.06
C ILE A 142 28.06 22.72 66.03
N GLU A 143 27.35 22.50 67.12
CA GLU A 143 26.48 21.32 67.32
C GLU A 143 25.41 21.15 66.23
N GLU A 144 24.80 22.25 65.81
CA GLU A 144 23.78 22.23 64.76
C GLU A 144 24.35 21.75 63.40
N SER A 145 25.61 22.10 63.12
CA SER A 145 26.31 21.66 61.90
C SER A 145 26.70 20.19 61.97
N LYS A 146 27.05 19.68 63.16
CA LYS A 146 27.27 18.25 63.39
C LYS A 146 25.97 17.45 63.17
N ALA A 147 24.86 17.92 63.75
CA ALA A 147 23.55 17.29 63.55
C ALA A 147 23.10 17.25 62.08
N ARG A 148 23.38 18.31 61.30
CA ARG A 148 23.15 18.32 59.84
C ARG A 148 24.03 17.31 59.11
N ARG A 149 25.31 17.23 59.47
CA ARG A 149 26.26 16.28 58.89
C ARG A 149 25.82 14.85 59.14
N ASP A 150 25.44 14.51 60.37
CA ASP A 150 25.01 13.15 60.71
C ASP A 150 23.74 12.75 59.95
N LYS A 151 22.77 13.67 59.82
CA LYS A 151 21.59 13.47 58.95
C LYS A 151 21.96 13.22 57.49
N ASN A 152 22.95 13.94 56.97
CA ASN A 152 23.42 13.75 55.60
C ASN A 152 24.11 12.40 55.41
N LEU A 153 24.94 11.98 56.37
CA LEU A 153 25.59 10.67 56.36
C LEU A 153 24.57 9.54 56.36
N VAL A 154 23.57 9.58 57.25
CA VAL A 154 22.48 8.59 57.28
C VAL A 154 21.70 8.56 55.96
N MET A 155 21.46 9.72 55.34
CA MET A 155 20.80 9.77 54.03
C MET A 155 21.65 9.14 52.92
N MET A 156 22.97 9.37 52.93
CA MET A 156 23.90 8.78 51.97
C MET A 156 24.01 7.27 52.17
N GLU A 157 24.15 6.80 53.41
CA GLU A 157 24.18 5.37 53.76
C GLU A 157 22.92 4.67 53.28
N LYS A 158 21.75 5.25 53.55
CA LYS A 158 20.50 4.69 53.03
C LYS A 158 20.55 4.58 51.51
N LYS A 159 20.95 5.62 50.78
CA LYS A 159 20.99 5.56 49.30
C LYS A 159 22.03 4.59 48.75
N LEU A 160 23.16 4.41 49.42
CA LEU A 160 24.26 3.54 49.01
C LEU A 160 23.99 2.07 49.34
N PHE A 161 23.32 1.79 50.46
CA PHE A 161 23.24 0.44 51.01
C PHE A 161 21.82 -0.16 51.07
N SER A 162 20.75 0.58 50.70
CA SER A 162 19.36 0.05 50.75
C SER A 162 19.08 -1.14 49.82
N ASN A 163 19.96 -1.45 48.86
CA ASN A 163 19.75 -2.53 47.89
C ASN A 163 20.47 -3.85 48.24
N ASN A 164 21.16 -3.93 49.39
CA ASN A 164 21.88 -5.14 49.80
C ASN A 164 21.04 -6.12 50.64
N ASP A 165 19.77 -5.80 50.94
CA ASP A 165 18.87 -6.62 51.76
C ASP A 165 18.01 -7.61 50.92
N GLU A 166 18.12 -7.58 49.58
CA GLU A 166 17.52 -8.59 48.70
C GLU A 166 18.57 -9.67 48.36
N VAL A 167 18.78 -10.60 49.30
CA VAL A 167 19.46 -11.89 49.08
C VAL A 167 18.43 -13.02 49.19
#